data_AF-A0A1G1LQ23-F1
#
_entry.id   AF-A0A1G1LQ23-F1
#
_cell.length_a   1.000
_cell.length_b   1.000
_cell.length_c   1.000
_cell.angle_alpha   90.00
_cell.angle_beta   90.00
_cell.angle_gamma   90.00
#
_symmetry.space_group_name_H-M   'P 1'
#
loop_
_entity.id
_entity.type
_entity.pdbx_description
1 polymer ?
#
loop_
_entity_poly.entity_id
_entity_poly.type
_entity_poly.pdbx_seq_one_letter_code
_entity_poly.pdbx_strand_id
1 'polypeptide(L)'
;MFFESMHHPNHIIISFVIIFFNYFIGQAAGKSLRDFCMGSFSQTTVCPLNLCQLGCANLPGFEGKCLTTCIPKPCHQIDAKECPLEECQLVKGCEVEYTQDACAKKDQDVKCERVKEVCFAKVDEPIACGPLGYEGQNVECCEGLIKRCGVAFFDGSCDLVGKSSVYAVPICIPCGNGICNQFENHCNCPEDCK
;
A
#
# COMPACT_ATOMS: atom_id res chain seq x y z
N MET A 1 35.75 -58.43 26.62
CA MET A 1 35.40 -57.65 27.83
C MET A 1 36.41 -56.53 27.90
N PHE A 2 35.93 -55.29 27.74
CA PHE A 2 36.56 -53.96 27.87
C PHE A 2 36.09 -53.06 26.72
N PHE A 3 35.17 -52.18 27.09
CA PHE A 3 34.66 -51.02 26.35
C PHE A 3 35.65 -49.88 26.51
N GLU A 4 35.94 -49.13 25.44
CA GLU A 4 36.47 -47.75 25.41
C GLU A 4 36.64 -47.38 23.93
N SER A 5 36.37 -46.18 23.41
CA SER A 5 35.60 -45.01 23.81
C SER A 5 35.47 -44.19 22.52
N MET A 6 34.26 -43.77 22.13
CA MET A 6 34.07 -42.85 21.01
C MET A 6 34.22 -41.41 21.52
N HIS A 7 35.09 -40.62 20.89
CA HIS A 7 35.13 -39.17 21.04
C HIS A 7 34.84 -38.49 19.69
N HIS A 8 33.63 -37.93 19.59
CA HIS A 8 33.22 -36.97 18.57
C HIS A 8 33.61 -35.55 18.99
N PRO A 9 34.20 -34.73 18.11
CA PRO A 9 34.25 -33.28 18.29
C PRO A 9 33.18 -32.64 17.41
N ASN A 10 32.02 -32.29 17.97
CA ASN A 10 30.97 -31.56 17.24
C ASN A 10 30.23 -30.61 18.19
N HIS A 11 30.89 -29.55 18.69
CA HIS A 11 30.21 -28.58 19.56
C HIS A 11 30.67 -27.11 19.42
N ILE A 12 31.31 -26.70 18.31
CA ILE A 12 31.84 -25.32 18.20
C ILE A 12 31.23 -24.48 17.06
N ILE A 13 30.39 -25.04 16.17
CA ILE A 13 29.91 -24.28 14.99
C ILE A 13 28.51 -23.63 15.19
N ILE A 14 27.74 -24.05 16.20
CA ILE A 14 26.32 -23.62 16.32
C ILE A 14 26.15 -22.25 17.03
N SER A 15 27.16 -21.76 17.76
CA SER A 15 27.01 -20.49 18.52
C SER A 15 27.22 -19.21 17.71
N PHE A 16 27.92 -19.25 16.57
CA PHE A 16 28.16 -18.03 15.77
C PHE A 16 27.01 -17.67 14.82
N VAL A 17 26.17 -18.63 14.43
CA VAL A 17 25.06 -18.38 13.48
C VAL A 17 23.85 -17.71 14.16
N ILE A 18 23.66 -17.92 15.46
CA ILE A 18 22.52 -17.37 16.21
C ILE A 18 22.72 -15.88 16.57
N ILE A 19 23.97 -15.41 16.66
CA ILE A 19 24.26 -14.01 17.01
C ILE A 19 24.07 -13.07 15.80
N PHE A 20 24.33 -13.53 14.57
CA PHE A 20 24.08 -12.72 13.37
C PHE A 20 22.59 -12.64 12.98
N PHE A 21 21.79 -13.67 13.26
CA PHE A 21 20.35 -13.63 12.97
C PHE A 21 19.55 -12.72 13.91
N ASN A 22 20.06 -12.45 15.12
CA ASN A 22 19.38 -11.59 16.10
C ASN A 22 19.73 -10.11 15.99
N TYR A 23 20.77 -9.71 15.24
CA TYR A 23 21.08 -8.29 15.06
C TYR A 23 20.11 -7.58 14.10
N PHE A 24 19.37 -8.34 13.27
CA PHE A 24 18.38 -7.77 12.34
C PHE A 24 16.94 -7.71 12.87
N ILE A 25 16.66 -8.28 14.06
CA ILE A 25 15.28 -8.40 14.58
C ILE A 25 14.98 -7.37 15.70
N GLY A 26 15.97 -6.57 16.13
CA GLY A 26 15.93 -5.92 17.45
C GLY A 26 15.78 -4.39 17.56
N GLN A 27 15.50 -3.60 16.50
CA GLN A 27 15.52 -2.12 16.64
C GLN A 27 14.31 -1.32 16.10
N ALA A 28 13.18 -1.94 15.74
CA ALA A 28 12.06 -1.21 15.12
C ALA A 28 10.80 -1.09 15.99
N ALA A 29 10.91 -1.14 17.32
CA ALA A 29 9.77 -0.77 18.17
C ALA A 29 9.71 0.76 18.31
N GLY A 30 8.84 1.42 17.53
CA GLY A 30 8.39 2.79 17.79
C GLY A 30 9.07 3.94 17.06
N LYS A 31 9.79 3.69 15.94
CA LYS A 31 10.25 4.78 15.06
C LYS A 31 9.24 4.99 13.95
N SER A 32 8.89 6.25 13.67
CA SER A 32 8.04 6.58 12.52
C SER A 32 8.70 6.12 11.21
N LEU A 33 7.91 5.88 10.16
CA LEU A 33 8.37 5.58 8.81
C LEU A 33 9.37 6.64 8.34
N ARG A 34 9.13 7.90 8.71
CA ARG A 34 10.04 9.02 8.45
C ARG A 34 11.39 8.83 9.12
N ASP A 35 11.41 8.49 10.41
CA ASP A 35 12.65 8.24 11.16
C ASP A 35 13.40 7.03 10.61
N PHE A 36 12.68 6.01 10.15
CA PHE A 36 13.26 4.85 9.48
C PHE A 36 13.96 5.23 8.17
N CYS A 37 13.28 5.97 7.29
CA CYS A 37 13.85 6.37 5.99
C CYS A 37 15.06 7.29 6.16
N MET A 38 14.92 8.33 6.97
CA MET A 38 16.00 9.30 7.20
C MET A 38 17.17 8.66 7.96
N GLY A 39 16.87 7.83 8.97
CA GLY A 39 17.86 7.12 9.77
C GLY A 39 18.69 6.17 8.93
N SER A 40 18.04 5.34 8.10
CA SER A 40 18.72 4.38 7.22
C SER A 40 19.70 5.06 6.27
N PHE A 41 19.28 6.16 5.65
CA PHE A 41 20.12 6.90 4.71
C PHE A 41 21.30 7.59 5.39
N SER A 42 21.09 8.17 6.58
CA SER A 42 22.18 8.81 7.33
C SER A 42 23.29 7.84 7.75
N GLN A 43 22.94 6.58 8.01
CA GLN A 43 23.89 5.56 8.48
C GLN A 43 24.57 4.81 7.34
N THR A 44 23.83 4.52 6.27
CA THR A 44 24.28 3.59 5.22
C THR A 44 24.52 4.26 3.88
N THR A 45 24.06 5.50 3.67
CA THR A 45 23.95 6.17 2.37
C THR A 45 23.06 5.43 1.36
N VAL A 46 22.32 4.41 1.79
CA VAL A 46 21.38 3.63 0.98
C VAL A 46 19.96 3.98 1.40
N CYS A 47 19.11 4.30 0.43
CA CYS A 47 17.68 4.54 0.67
C CYS A 47 16.91 3.24 0.37
N PRO A 48 16.20 2.64 1.35
CA PRO A 48 15.44 1.41 1.13
C PRO A 48 14.21 1.70 0.26
N LEU A 49 14.32 1.41 -1.03
CA LEU A 49 13.36 1.83 -2.06
C LEU A 49 12.00 1.13 -1.99
N ASN A 50 11.83 0.15 -1.13
CA ASN A 50 10.56 -0.52 -0.92
C ASN A 50 9.57 0.37 -0.15
N LEU A 51 10.04 1.04 0.91
CA LEU A 51 9.24 1.92 1.77
C LEU A 51 9.55 3.41 1.58
N CYS A 52 10.75 3.72 1.08
CA CYS A 52 11.27 5.07 0.99
C CYS A 52 11.59 5.42 -0.46
N GLN A 53 11.84 6.71 -0.70
CA GLN A 53 12.30 7.23 -1.97
C GLN A 53 13.30 8.36 -1.77
N LEU A 54 14.15 8.57 -2.77
CA LEU A 54 15.00 9.75 -2.81
C LEU A 54 14.11 10.98 -3.03
N GLY A 55 14.25 11.94 -2.14
CA GLY A 55 13.51 13.18 -2.15
C GLY A 55 14.42 14.38 -1.93
N CYS A 56 13.77 15.53 -1.89
CA CYS A 56 14.43 16.80 -1.73
C CYS A 56 14.11 17.42 -0.37
N ALA A 57 15.14 17.71 0.43
CA ALA A 57 14.99 18.54 1.61
C ALA A 57 15.37 19.99 1.28
N ASN A 58 14.39 20.90 1.40
CA ASN A 58 14.67 22.33 1.39
C ASN A 58 15.22 22.72 2.76
N LEU A 59 16.46 23.21 2.80
CA LEU A 59 17.08 23.73 4.02
C LEU A 59 17.04 25.26 4.01
N PRO A 60 16.78 25.89 5.18
CA PRO A 60 16.92 27.34 5.31
C PRO A 60 18.33 27.78 4.87
N GLY A 61 18.41 28.78 3.99
CA GLY A 61 19.69 29.31 3.47
C GLY A 61 20.23 28.62 2.22
N PHE A 62 19.52 27.63 1.67
CA PHE A 62 19.82 27.02 0.37
C PHE A 62 18.77 27.42 -0.66
N GLU A 63 18.83 28.67 -1.15
CA GLU A 63 17.96 29.11 -2.24
C GLU A 63 18.27 28.32 -3.52
N GLY A 64 17.31 27.51 -3.96
CA GLY A 64 17.38 26.76 -5.21
C GLY A 64 18.27 25.52 -5.22
N LYS A 65 18.82 25.10 -4.08
CA LYS A 65 19.67 23.90 -3.99
C LYS A 65 19.02 22.82 -3.11
N CYS A 66 18.74 21.70 -3.75
CA CYS A 66 18.16 20.52 -3.13
C CYS A 66 19.24 19.66 -2.45
N LEU A 67 19.08 19.36 -1.17
CA LEU A 67 19.84 18.28 -0.55
C LEU A 67 19.08 16.96 -0.76
N THR A 68 19.70 16.03 -1.49
CA THR A 68 19.17 14.68 -1.66
C THR A 68 19.04 14.01 -0.30
N THR A 69 17.84 13.55 0.02
CA THR A 69 17.53 12.85 1.27
C THR A 69 16.64 11.65 0.99
N CYS A 70 16.47 10.77 1.97
CA CYS A 70 15.56 9.63 1.88
C CYS A 70 14.30 9.93 2.70
N ILE A 71 13.15 9.96 2.03
CA ILE A 71 11.85 10.25 2.62
C ILE A 71 10.89 9.06 2.44
N PRO A 72 9.84 8.96 3.26
CA PRO A 72 8.78 7.98 3.04
C PRO A 72 8.17 8.10 1.64
N LYS A 73 7.83 6.96 1.05
CA LYS A 73 6.92 6.94 -0.09
C LYS A 73 5.50 7.30 0.36
N PRO A 74 4.69 7.93 -0.51
CA PRO A 74 3.24 7.97 -0.31
C PRO A 74 2.70 6.54 -0.15
N CYS A 75 1.73 6.31 0.75
CA CYS A 75 1.19 4.98 1.02
C CYS A 75 0.76 4.24 -0.27
N HIS A 76 0.12 4.95 -1.21
CA HIS A 76 -0.33 4.38 -2.49
C HIS A 76 0.80 3.90 -3.42
N GLN A 77 2.06 4.19 -3.09
CA GLN A 77 3.26 3.72 -3.82
C GLN A 77 4.00 2.61 -3.08
N ILE A 78 3.51 2.18 -1.91
CA ILE A 78 4.05 1.08 -1.12
C ILE A 78 3.28 -0.19 -1.49
N ASP A 79 4.00 -1.30 -1.65
CA ASP A 79 3.36 -2.60 -1.89
C ASP A 79 2.50 -2.99 -0.68
N ALA A 80 1.31 -3.55 -0.93
CA ALA A 80 0.40 -3.96 0.14
C ALA A 80 1.08 -4.90 1.17
N LYS A 81 2.02 -5.74 0.74
CA LYS A 81 2.74 -6.66 1.64
C LYS A 81 3.68 -5.98 2.62
N GLU A 82 4.08 -4.74 2.32
CA GLU A 82 5.01 -3.94 3.12
C GLU A 82 4.30 -2.72 3.75
N CYS A 83 2.97 -2.66 3.71
CA CYS A 83 2.22 -1.50 4.16
C CYS A 83 2.46 -1.21 5.65
N PRO A 84 2.98 -0.03 6.02
CA PRO A 84 3.26 0.31 7.42
C PRO A 84 1.95 0.68 8.12
N LEU A 85 1.31 -0.31 8.74
CA LEU A 85 -0.05 -0.20 9.32
C LEU A 85 -0.19 0.81 10.46
N GLU A 86 0.90 1.37 10.99
CA GLU A 86 0.85 2.44 11.98
C GLU A 86 0.50 3.79 11.35
N GLU A 87 0.96 4.06 10.12
CA GLU A 87 0.77 5.34 9.41
C GLU A 87 -0.15 5.21 8.17
N CYS A 88 -0.19 4.02 7.56
CA CYS A 88 -1.01 3.67 6.41
C CYS A 88 -2.04 2.60 6.78
N GLN A 89 -2.91 2.25 5.85
CA GLN A 89 -3.88 1.17 6.00
C GLN A 89 -3.97 0.33 4.72
N LEU A 90 -4.45 -0.91 4.87
CA LEU A 90 -4.81 -1.76 3.75
C LEU A 90 -6.28 -1.55 3.40
N VAL A 91 -6.55 -1.28 2.12
CA VAL A 91 -7.90 -1.11 1.59
C VAL A 91 -8.08 -1.90 0.30
N LYS A 92 -9.33 -2.23 -0.01
CA LYS A 92 -9.68 -2.87 -1.29
C LYS A 92 -9.49 -1.86 -2.42
N GLY A 93 -8.61 -2.19 -3.37
CA GLY A 93 -8.34 -1.35 -4.53
C GLY A 93 -9.32 -1.57 -5.67
N CYS A 94 -8.92 -1.08 -6.85
CA CYS A 94 -9.67 -1.23 -8.10
C CYS A 94 -9.22 -2.43 -8.95
N GLU A 95 -8.05 -3.00 -8.67
CA GLU A 95 -7.53 -4.15 -9.40
C GLU A 95 -8.17 -5.45 -8.88
N VAL A 96 -8.63 -6.31 -9.79
CA VAL A 96 -9.02 -7.68 -9.46
C VAL A 96 -7.91 -8.66 -9.85
N GLU A 97 -7.71 -9.67 -9.01
CA GLU A 97 -6.82 -10.79 -9.29
C GLU A 97 -7.64 -12.06 -9.46
N TYR A 98 -7.31 -12.84 -10.50
CA TYR A 98 -7.89 -14.15 -10.71
C TYR A 98 -7.04 -15.20 -10.01
N THR A 99 -7.59 -15.84 -9.00
CA THR A 99 -6.86 -16.86 -8.24
C THR A 99 -7.73 -18.09 -7.98
N GLN A 100 -7.11 -19.29 -8.00
CA GLN A 100 -7.84 -20.55 -7.82
C GLN A 100 -8.36 -20.73 -6.38
N ASP A 101 -7.68 -20.11 -5.42
CA ASP A 101 -8.10 -20.02 -4.00
C ASP A 101 -9.28 -19.06 -3.79
N ALA A 102 -9.54 -18.12 -4.71
CA ALA A 102 -10.73 -17.26 -4.69
C ALA A 102 -12.00 -17.97 -5.19
N CYS A 103 -11.88 -19.18 -5.75
CA CYS A 103 -13.03 -19.94 -6.22
C CYS A 103 -13.85 -20.50 -5.03
N ALA A 104 -14.93 -19.82 -4.65
CA ALA A 104 -15.92 -20.37 -3.74
C ALA A 104 -16.62 -21.58 -4.40
N LYS A 105 -16.55 -22.76 -3.78
CA LYS A 105 -17.19 -24.06 -4.10
C LYS A 105 -17.91 -24.23 -5.45
N LYS A 106 -17.46 -25.29 -6.14
CA LYS A 106 -17.79 -25.90 -7.46
C LYS A 106 -19.22 -25.88 -8.06
N ASP A 107 -20.27 -25.31 -7.46
CA ASP A 107 -21.66 -25.56 -7.91
C ASP A 107 -22.51 -24.34 -8.30
N GLN A 108 -21.95 -23.12 -8.33
CA GLN A 108 -22.65 -21.93 -8.84
C GLN A 108 -21.65 -21.00 -9.51
N ASP A 109 -21.90 -20.62 -10.76
CA ASP A 109 -21.21 -19.61 -11.59
C ASP A 109 -20.09 -18.83 -10.84
N VAL A 110 -18.97 -19.51 -10.61
CA VAL A 110 -18.00 -19.10 -9.58
C VAL A 110 -17.12 -17.99 -10.15
N LYS A 111 -17.32 -16.76 -9.67
CA LYS A 111 -16.39 -15.65 -9.95
C LYS A 111 -15.09 -15.89 -9.19
N CYS A 112 -14.08 -16.46 -9.85
CA CYS A 112 -12.74 -16.69 -9.28
C CYS A 112 -11.90 -15.39 -9.25
N GLU A 113 -12.49 -14.30 -8.76
CA GLU A 113 -11.81 -13.01 -8.65
C GLU A 113 -11.80 -12.56 -7.19
N ARG A 114 -10.68 -11.95 -6.79
CA ARG A 114 -10.54 -11.23 -5.53
C ARG A 114 -10.07 -9.82 -5.82
N VAL A 115 -10.58 -8.84 -5.08
CA VAL A 115 -10.08 -7.46 -5.16
C VAL A 115 -8.72 -7.40 -4.48
N LYS A 116 -7.71 -6.84 -5.15
CA LYS A 116 -6.38 -6.67 -4.57
C LYS A 116 -6.41 -5.59 -3.50
N GLU A 117 -5.64 -5.82 -2.44
CA GLU A 117 -5.39 -4.80 -1.43
C GLU A 117 -4.34 -3.80 -1.91
N VAL A 118 -4.51 -2.56 -1.50
CA VAL A 118 -3.61 -1.44 -1.78
C VAL A 118 -3.27 -0.77 -0.45
N CYS A 119 -2.00 -0.41 -0.27
CA CYS A 119 -1.59 0.42 0.86
C CYS A 119 -2.05 1.86 0.62
N PHE A 120 -2.80 2.45 1.54
CA PHE A 120 -3.36 3.78 1.37
C PHE A 120 -3.25 4.61 2.65
N ALA A 121 -3.38 5.93 2.51
CA ALA A 121 -3.28 6.82 3.65
C ALA A 121 -4.42 6.57 4.65
N LYS A 122 -4.11 6.62 5.95
CA LYS A 122 -5.14 6.66 7.00
C LYS A 122 -5.89 7.99 6.99
N VAL A 123 -7.14 7.96 7.44
CA VAL A 123 -7.91 9.15 7.76
C VAL A 123 -8.17 9.12 9.26
N ASP A 124 -7.70 10.15 9.96
CA ASP A 124 -7.71 10.21 11.43
C ASP A 124 -9.08 10.64 12.01
N GLU A 125 -9.97 11.20 11.19
CA GLU A 125 -11.25 11.75 11.64
C GLU A 125 -12.44 10.81 11.32
N PRO A 126 -13.46 10.77 12.20
CA PRO A 126 -14.67 10.00 11.94
C PRO A 126 -15.37 10.53 10.68
N ILE A 127 -15.50 9.66 9.70
CA ILE A 127 -16.09 9.96 8.40
C ILE A 127 -17.58 10.27 8.57
N ALA A 128 -17.94 11.54 8.46
CA ALA A 128 -19.34 11.96 8.34
C ALA A 128 -19.83 11.72 6.91
N CYS A 129 -21.09 11.27 6.76
CA CYS A 129 -21.67 11.10 5.44
C CYS A 129 -21.86 12.45 4.72
N GLY A 130 -21.45 12.50 3.46
CA GLY A 130 -21.57 13.67 2.59
C GLY A 130 -22.11 13.32 1.20
N PRO A 131 -22.20 14.31 0.28
CA PRO A 131 -22.63 14.09 -1.11
C PRO A 131 -21.66 13.23 -1.92
N LEU A 132 -20.46 13.02 -1.38
CA LEU A 132 -19.48 12.02 -1.80
C LEU A 132 -19.02 11.24 -0.58
N GLY A 133 -18.62 9.99 -0.79
CA GLY A 133 -17.83 9.26 0.21
C GLY A 133 -16.34 9.54 0.04
N TYR A 134 -15.57 9.37 1.11
CA TYR A 134 -14.12 9.59 1.11
C TYR A 134 -13.40 8.47 0.34
N GLU A 135 -12.33 8.84 -0.38
CA GLU A 135 -11.53 7.90 -1.17
C GLU A 135 -10.69 6.98 -0.28
N GLY A 136 -10.53 5.72 -0.69
CA GLY A 136 -9.50 4.84 -0.12
C GLY A 136 -9.66 4.50 1.35
N GLN A 137 -10.91 4.39 1.81
CA GLN A 137 -11.25 3.95 3.16
C GLN A 137 -11.97 2.59 3.11
N ASN A 138 -11.78 1.78 4.15
CA ASN A 138 -12.50 0.51 4.30
C ASN A 138 -13.90 0.71 4.93
N VAL A 139 -14.64 1.72 4.44
CA VAL A 139 -16.01 2.02 4.87
C VAL A 139 -16.99 1.82 3.72
N GLU A 140 -18.24 1.57 4.05
CA GLU A 140 -19.31 1.52 3.04
C GLU A 140 -19.66 2.92 2.56
N CYS A 141 -20.11 3.01 1.29
CA CYS A 141 -20.60 4.28 0.77
C CYS A 141 -21.89 4.68 1.50
N CYS A 142 -22.12 5.99 1.59
CA CYS A 142 -23.38 6.51 2.08
C CYS A 142 -24.53 6.15 1.13
N GLU A 143 -25.76 6.21 1.63
CA GLU A 143 -26.97 5.89 0.85
C GLU A 143 -27.03 6.71 -0.44
N GLY A 144 -27.35 6.03 -1.55
CA GLY A 144 -27.40 6.63 -2.89
C GLY A 144 -26.06 6.77 -3.60
N LEU A 145 -24.93 6.43 -2.95
CA LEU A 145 -23.60 6.42 -3.56
C LEU A 145 -23.11 5.00 -3.80
N ILE A 146 -22.34 4.80 -4.86
CA ILE A 146 -21.75 3.50 -5.21
C ILE A 146 -20.23 3.61 -5.42
N LYS A 147 -19.50 2.57 -5.00
CA LYS A 147 -18.04 2.46 -5.19
C LYS A 147 -17.74 2.30 -6.68
N ARG A 148 -16.98 3.23 -7.26
CA ARG A 148 -16.54 3.20 -8.65
C ARG A 148 -15.05 3.46 -8.76
N CYS A 149 -14.47 2.87 -9.78
CA CYS A 149 -13.09 3.09 -10.21
C CYS A 149 -13.12 3.67 -11.63
N GLY A 150 -12.05 4.37 -12.01
CA GLY A 150 -11.96 4.98 -13.33
C GLY A 150 -11.60 6.45 -13.27
N VAL A 151 -10.54 6.80 -14.00
CA VAL A 151 -10.19 8.18 -14.30
C VAL A 151 -10.06 8.34 -15.80
N ALA A 152 -10.65 9.42 -16.30
CA ALA A 152 -10.49 9.86 -17.68
C ALA A 152 -9.24 10.74 -17.82
N PHE A 153 -8.40 10.45 -18.81
CA PHE A 153 -7.31 11.33 -19.20
C PHE A 153 -7.74 12.31 -20.31
N PHE A 154 -6.93 13.35 -20.54
CA PHE A 154 -7.21 14.38 -21.54
C PHE A 154 -7.27 13.85 -22.98
N ASP A 155 -6.68 12.68 -23.25
CA ASP A 155 -6.75 12.00 -24.55
C ASP A 155 -8.01 11.13 -24.70
N GLY A 156 -8.91 11.14 -23.71
CA GLY A 156 -10.14 10.35 -23.66
C GLY A 156 -9.94 8.91 -23.20
N SER A 157 -8.71 8.48 -22.93
CA SER A 157 -8.44 7.14 -22.42
C SER A 157 -8.87 6.98 -20.95
N CYS A 158 -9.16 5.74 -20.55
CA CYS A 158 -9.60 5.39 -19.21
C CYS A 158 -8.52 4.57 -18.48
N ASP A 159 -8.16 5.00 -17.27
CA ASP A 159 -7.49 4.15 -16.30
C ASP A 159 -8.50 3.68 -15.24
N LEU A 160 -8.94 2.44 -15.37
CA LEU A 160 -9.91 1.82 -14.48
C LEU A 160 -9.29 1.28 -13.19
N VAL A 161 -7.96 1.23 -13.10
CA VAL A 161 -7.25 0.56 -12.02
C VAL A 161 -6.44 1.54 -11.17
N GLY A 162 -5.90 2.60 -11.76
CA GLY A 162 -5.16 3.63 -11.04
C GLY A 162 -3.91 3.10 -10.35
N LYS A 163 -3.26 2.05 -10.88
CA LYS A 163 -2.22 1.30 -10.17
C LYS A 163 -1.11 2.20 -9.64
N SER A 164 -0.75 2.01 -8.36
CA SER A 164 0.28 2.80 -7.67
C SER A 164 0.02 4.31 -7.68
N SER A 165 -1.24 4.73 -7.75
CA SER A 165 -1.65 6.14 -7.73
C SER A 165 -2.73 6.38 -6.66
N VAL A 166 -3.08 7.64 -6.44
CA VAL A 166 -4.21 8.00 -5.56
C VAL A 166 -5.54 7.44 -6.05
N TYR A 167 -5.64 7.11 -7.35
CA TYR A 167 -6.83 6.53 -7.97
C TYR A 167 -6.88 5.00 -7.91
N ALA A 168 -5.95 4.35 -7.19
CA ALA A 168 -5.92 2.90 -7.04
C ALA A 168 -7.08 2.33 -6.22
N VAL A 169 -7.88 3.22 -5.63
CA VAL A 169 -8.96 2.91 -4.69
C VAL A 169 -10.28 3.47 -5.23
N PRO A 170 -11.40 2.78 -4.97
CA PRO A 170 -12.69 3.28 -5.42
C PRO A 170 -13.09 4.55 -4.69
N ILE A 171 -13.87 5.37 -5.39
CA ILE A 171 -14.55 6.55 -4.86
C ILE A 171 -16.06 6.29 -4.80
N CYS A 172 -16.76 6.94 -3.87
CA CYS A 172 -18.21 6.82 -3.77
C CYS A 172 -18.89 7.96 -4.53
N ILE A 173 -19.57 7.65 -5.63
CA ILE A 173 -20.23 8.62 -6.52
C ILE A 173 -21.71 8.27 -6.75
N PRO A 174 -22.59 9.24 -7.03
CA PRO A 174 -24.03 9.03 -7.19
C PRO A 174 -24.43 8.47 -8.56
N CYS A 175 -23.64 7.52 -9.07
CA CYS A 175 -23.74 7.05 -10.44
C CYS A 175 -24.99 6.19 -10.69
N GLY A 176 -25.64 6.41 -11.84
CA GLY A 176 -26.90 5.81 -12.25
C GLY A 176 -28.13 6.68 -11.98
N ASN A 177 -27.94 7.98 -11.73
CA ASN A 177 -29.03 8.92 -11.43
C ASN A 177 -29.47 9.75 -12.65
N GLY A 178 -28.81 9.59 -13.81
CA GLY A 178 -29.07 10.32 -15.05
C GLY A 178 -28.42 11.70 -15.13
N ILE A 179 -27.57 12.08 -14.17
CA ILE A 179 -26.87 13.38 -14.09
C ILE A 179 -25.37 13.11 -14.02
N CYS A 180 -24.62 13.62 -15.00
CA CYS A 180 -23.16 13.58 -14.97
C CYS A 180 -22.60 14.76 -14.15
N ASN A 181 -22.15 14.50 -12.92
CA ASN A 181 -21.59 15.51 -12.01
C ASN A 181 -20.05 15.63 -12.13
N GLN A 182 -19.46 16.58 -11.39
CA GLN A 182 -18.02 16.89 -11.46
C GLN A 182 -17.06 15.77 -11.00
N PHE A 183 -17.58 14.70 -10.40
CA PHE A 183 -16.81 13.51 -9.97
C PHE A 183 -17.14 12.26 -10.80
N GLU A 184 -18.05 12.39 -11.75
CA GLU A 184 -18.44 11.35 -12.69
C GLU A 184 -17.82 11.67 -14.06
N ASN A 185 -17.42 10.63 -14.77
CA ASN A 185 -16.89 10.69 -16.13
C ASN A 185 -17.24 9.39 -16.87
N HIS A 186 -16.96 9.34 -18.16
CA HIS A 186 -17.26 8.17 -19.00
C HIS A 186 -16.51 6.89 -18.59
N CYS A 187 -15.46 7.00 -17.76
CA CYS A 187 -14.69 5.86 -17.27
C CYS A 187 -15.26 5.27 -15.97
N ASN A 188 -15.72 6.11 -15.02
CA ASN A 188 -16.22 5.65 -13.72
C ASN A 188 -17.75 5.61 -13.61
N CYS A 189 -18.47 6.31 -14.50
CA CYS A 189 -19.92 6.31 -14.58
C CYS A 189 -20.42 6.45 -16.03
N PRO A 190 -20.18 5.45 -16.89
CA PRO A 190 -20.66 5.46 -18.28
C PRO A 190 -22.18 5.47 -18.42
N GLU A 191 -22.91 5.12 -17.35
CA GLU A 191 -24.37 5.16 -17.31
C GLU A 191 -24.92 6.59 -17.43
N ASP A 192 -24.23 7.56 -16.82
CA ASP A 192 -24.65 8.96 -16.79
C ASP A 192 -23.78 9.87 -17.68
N CYS A 193 -22.49 9.53 -17.89
CA CYS A 193 -21.52 10.33 -18.62
C CYS A 193 -21.10 9.67 -19.94
N LYS A 194 -21.21 10.40 -21.05
CA LYS A 194 -20.87 9.96 -22.41
C LYS A 194 -19.67 10.68 -22.98
#